data_AF-A0AA35XN54-F1
#
_entry.id   AF-A0AA35XN54-F1
#
_cell.length_a   1.000
_cell.length_b   1.000
_cell.length_c   1.000
_cell.angle_alpha   90.00
_cell.angle_beta   90.00
_cell.angle_gamma   90.00
#
_symmetry.space_group_name_H-M   'P 1'
#
loop_
_entity.id
_entity.type
_entity.pdbx_description
1 polymer ?
#
loop_
_entity_poly.entity_id
_entity_poly.type
_entity_poly.pdbx_seq_one_letter_code
_entity_poly.pdbx_strand_id
1 'polypeptide(L)'
;MADDVPLAFYLPAGLFLKPEARVWIEVKLPEIKDSGKSISNWEVMEKIKALSMPVEFISLRVSNYSRELIQFEGELDSVRNVRKIVLLLHGKSMKLSGFSELLKLKAKQVASPQPTKAEWEEHFQSRGVSSFDDGRPGERADTLKISGLPVKWFTSRTSSGRPCHKVLVQAFQKFGTVSQVGIYDPTAAAALGRKEEKFSSFGPGSRQFYFEAYIQYEKYAGFNNAMGALKGMSLLRLEEGGKEAVVRIAVDFDKTAFLSERNVRKRRRAEERRREEMEEKRRLEEEKKREEERRRQEEERRREEEAAKRRAEREERRRKKRKQRVAVVTELKNVAVQRRGEAQRLLRTILAGAAEEKYQQEEAEKRARQEREQREEAEQRRRERVAEEGVLRDKLIRNVHQLERRRKEVQRELVLRNISESGSSSRDRRRRSPREHGHGASGVSSAVVAPRHHRH
;
A
#
# COMPACT_ATOMS: atom_id res chain seq x y z
N MET A 1 18.33 -69.21 -30.49
CA MET A 1 17.69 -68.31 -31.49
C MET A 1 16.72 -67.31 -30.85
N ALA A 2 16.18 -67.57 -29.65
CA ALA A 2 15.24 -66.67 -28.96
C ALA A 2 15.90 -65.46 -28.27
N ASP A 3 17.23 -65.47 -28.11
CA ASP A 3 18.04 -64.70 -27.17
C ASP A 3 17.92 -63.15 -27.20
N ASP A 4 17.19 -62.57 -28.15
CA ASP A 4 17.10 -61.10 -28.34
C ASP A 4 15.67 -60.61 -28.65
N VAL A 5 14.65 -61.47 -28.57
CA VAL A 5 13.24 -61.05 -28.74
C VAL A 5 12.75 -60.34 -27.46
N PRO A 6 12.25 -59.09 -27.53
CA PRO A 6 11.76 -58.40 -26.34
C PRO A 6 10.55 -59.11 -25.71
N LEU A 7 10.66 -59.46 -24.43
CA LEU A 7 9.59 -60.13 -23.69
C LEU A 7 8.59 -59.08 -23.18
N ALA A 8 7.31 -59.19 -23.55
CA ALA A 8 6.27 -58.30 -23.06
C ALA A 8 6.22 -58.30 -21.52
N PHE A 9 6.30 -57.12 -20.89
CA PHE A 9 6.28 -56.98 -19.44
C PHE A 9 4.97 -56.31 -18.99
N TYR A 10 4.75 -55.07 -19.40
CA TYR A 10 3.53 -54.31 -19.07
C TYR A 10 3.04 -53.55 -20.30
N LEU A 11 2.23 -54.25 -21.12
CA LEU A 11 1.68 -53.77 -22.38
C LEU A 11 0.92 -52.44 -22.28
N PRO A 12 0.11 -52.13 -21.23
CA PRO A 12 -0.62 -50.86 -21.13
C PRO A 12 0.25 -49.59 -21.06
N ALA A 13 1.56 -49.71 -20.87
CA ALA A 13 2.51 -48.59 -20.95
C ALA A 13 3.59 -48.76 -22.04
N GLY A 14 3.44 -49.79 -22.89
CA GLY A 14 4.40 -50.14 -23.95
C GLY A 14 5.70 -50.77 -23.45
N LEU A 15 5.69 -51.44 -22.28
CA LEU A 15 6.91 -51.92 -21.62
C LEU A 15 7.23 -53.40 -21.89
N PHE A 16 8.49 -53.64 -22.24
CA PHE A 16 9.08 -54.94 -22.57
C PHE A 16 10.42 -55.11 -21.82
N LEU A 17 10.91 -56.34 -21.71
CA LEU A 17 12.21 -56.69 -21.15
C LEU A 17 13.12 -57.18 -22.28
N LYS A 18 14.33 -56.62 -22.37
CA LYS A 18 15.36 -56.96 -23.35
C LYS A 18 16.63 -57.38 -22.60
N PRO A 19 17.28 -58.51 -22.93
CA PRO A 19 18.50 -58.94 -22.25
C PRO A 19 19.63 -57.89 -22.25
N GLU A 20 20.35 -57.80 -21.14
CA GLU A 20 21.39 -56.78 -20.89
C GLU A 20 22.65 -57.05 -21.74
N ALA A 21 22.71 -56.42 -22.91
CA ALA A 21 23.75 -56.60 -23.91
C ALA A 21 25.02 -55.75 -23.62
N ARG A 22 25.76 -56.08 -22.55
CA ARG A 22 26.99 -55.38 -22.13
C ARG A 22 28.23 -56.27 -22.14
N VAL A 23 29.37 -55.68 -22.50
CA VAL A 23 30.71 -56.32 -22.51
C VAL A 23 31.72 -55.47 -21.72
N TRP A 24 32.58 -56.12 -20.95
CA TRP A 24 33.78 -55.51 -20.38
C TRP A 24 34.99 -55.86 -21.25
N ILE A 25 35.79 -54.84 -21.59
CA ILE A 25 36.99 -54.99 -22.41
C ILE A 25 38.18 -54.46 -21.59
N GLU A 26 39.01 -55.37 -21.12
CA GLU A 26 40.19 -55.10 -20.30
C GLU A 26 41.42 -55.01 -21.19
N VAL A 27 42.04 -53.83 -21.23
CA VAL A 27 43.27 -53.53 -21.99
C VAL A 27 44.43 -53.50 -21.01
N LYS A 28 45.32 -54.49 -21.06
CA LYS A 28 46.57 -54.44 -20.27
C LYS A 28 47.51 -53.37 -20.83
N LEU A 29 47.97 -52.49 -19.97
CA LEU A 29 48.96 -51.46 -20.27
C LEU A 29 50.39 -52.03 -20.09
N PRO A 30 51.41 -51.44 -20.75
CA PRO A 30 52.80 -51.81 -20.56
C PRO A 30 53.39 -51.06 -19.35
N GLU A 31 54.51 -51.54 -18.80
CA GLU A 31 55.25 -50.78 -17.79
C GLU A 31 55.90 -49.55 -18.42
N ILE A 32 55.30 -48.37 -18.22
CA ILE A 32 55.80 -47.12 -18.78
C ILE A 32 57.06 -46.67 -18.02
N LYS A 33 58.22 -47.13 -18.49
CA LYS A 33 59.55 -46.80 -17.92
C LYS A 33 59.99 -45.36 -18.24
N ASP A 34 59.49 -44.78 -19.33
CA ASP A 34 59.76 -43.40 -19.74
C ASP A 34 58.70 -42.44 -19.18
N SER A 35 59.08 -41.60 -18.22
CA SER A 35 58.17 -40.74 -17.42
C SER A 35 57.43 -39.61 -18.18
N GLY A 36 57.50 -39.58 -19.52
CA GLY A 36 56.83 -38.60 -20.39
C GLY A 36 55.79 -39.16 -21.37
N LYS A 37 55.62 -40.49 -21.47
CA LYS A 37 54.67 -41.11 -22.43
C LYS A 37 53.32 -41.35 -21.76
N SER A 38 52.23 -40.86 -22.36
CA SER A 38 50.86 -41.10 -21.91
C SER A 38 50.03 -41.83 -22.97
N ILE A 39 49.08 -42.65 -22.52
CA ILE A 39 48.19 -43.43 -23.39
C ILE A 39 46.87 -42.69 -23.55
N SER A 40 46.48 -42.40 -24.78
CA SER A 40 45.19 -41.77 -25.07
C SER A 40 44.05 -42.78 -24.97
N ASN A 41 43.13 -42.57 -24.02
CA ASN A 41 41.89 -43.35 -23.90
C ASN A 41 41.10 -43.36 -25.22
N TRP A 42 41.17 -42.27 -26.01
CA TRP A 42 40.49 -42.18 -27.31
C TRP A 42 41.15 -43.08 -28.36
N GLU A 43 42.49 -43.09 -28.46
CA GLU A 43 43.19 -44.00 -29.39
C GLU A 43 42.89 -45.47 -29.07
N VAL A 44 42.81 -45.81 -27.77
CA VAL A 44 42.42 -47.15 -27.32
C VAL A 44 40.99 -47.48 -27.75
N MET A 45 40.03 -46.56 -27.61
CA MET A 45 38.64 -46.77 -28.04
C MET A 45 38.52 -46.94 -29.56
N GLU A 46 39.21 -46.13 -30.37
CA GLU A 46 39.16 -46.27 -31.83
C GLU A 46 39.78 -47.60 -32.31
N LYS A 47 40.88 -48.07 -31.71
CA LYS A 47 41.43 -49.39 -32.03
C LYS A 47 40.54 -50.54 -31.56
N ILE A 48 39.82 -50.39 -30.45
CA ILE A 48 38.78 -51.34 -30.03
C ILE A 48 37.64 -51.39 -31.06
N LYS A 49 37.12 -50.24 -31.52
CA LYS A 49 36.09 -50.16 -32.57
C LYS A 49 36.55 -50.82 -33.87
N ALA A 50 37.75 -50.48 -34.36
CA ALA A 50 38.31 -51.05 -35.58
C ALA A 50 38.44 -52.59 -35.52
N LEU A 51 38.82 -53.15 -34.36
CA LEU A 51 38.90 -54.60 -34.14
C LEU A 51 37.54 -55.28 -33.91
N SER A 52 36.47 -54.50 -33.74
CA SER A 52 35.09 -54.93 -33.47
C SER A 52 34.22 -55.01 -34.74
N MET A 53 34.64 -54.36 -35.83
CA MET A 53 33.93 -54.38 -37.11
C MET A 53 33.62 -55.82 -37.59
N PRO A 54 32.42 -56.10 -38.12
CA PRO A 54 31.35 -55.16 -38.49
C PRO A 54 30.32 -54.90 -37.36
N VAL A 55 30.68 -55.10 -36.09
CA VAL A 55 29.77 -54.87 -34.95
C VAL A 55 30.08 -53.51 -34.29
N GLU A 56 29.07 -52.64 -34.27
CA GLU A 56 29.14 -51.31 -33.67
C GLU A 56 28.65 -51.29 -32.22
N PHE A 57 29.21 -50.41 -31.39
CA PHE A 57 28.77 -50.17 -30.01
C PHE A 57 27.74 -49.03 -29.96
N ILE A 58 26.66 -49.22 -29.20
CA ILE A 58 25.72 -48.13 -28.85
C ILE A 58 26.42 -47.13 -27.91
N SER A 59 27.24 -47.63 -26.99
CA SER A 59 28.09 -46.84 -26.11
C SER A 59 29.39 -47.59 -25.83
N LEU A 60 30.52 -46.88 -25.79
CA LEU A 60 31.80 -47.41 -25.33
C LEU A 60 32.44 -46.38 -24.42
N ARG A 61 32.64 -46.71 -23.14
CA ARG A 61 33.15 -45.79 -22.12
C ARG A 61 34.23 -46.42 -21.26
N VAL A 62 35.16 -45.62 -20.74
CA VAL A 62 36.06 -46.05 -19.66
C VAL A 62 35.21 -46.25 -18.40
N SER A 63 35.23 -47.46 -17.84
CA SER A 63 34.54 -47.78 -16.59
C SER A 63 35.49 -47.75 -15.39
N ASN A 64 36.76 -48.09 -15.59
CA ASN A 64 37.81 -48.04 -14.58
C ASN A 64 39.19 -47.92 -15.25
N TYR A 65 40.16 -47.31 -14.57
CA TYR A 65 41.55 -47.24 -15.03
C TYR A 65 42.53 -47.33 -13.87
N SER A 66 43.66 -48.00 -14.10
CA SER A 66 44.81 -48.09 -13.21
C SER A 66 46.10 -47.86 -14.00
N ARG A 67 47.26 -48.00 -13.36
CA ARG A 67 48.56 -47.94 -14.04
C ARG A 67 48.81 -49.13 -14.99
N GLU A 68 48.09 -50.24 -14.80
CA GLU A 68 48.32 -51.53 -15.48
C GLU A 68 47.17 -51.94 -16.41
N LEU A 69 46.02 -51.28 -16.30
CA LEU A 69 44.76 -51.70 -16.89
C LEU A 69 43.86 -50.51 -17.22
N ILE A 70 43.29 -50.47 -18.42
CA ILE A 70 42.06 -49.71 -18.69
C ILE A 70 40.92 -50.70 -18.92
N GLN A 71 39.83 -50.57 -18.17
CA GLN A 71 38.62 -51.36 -18.34
C GLN A 71 37.54 -50.51 -19.01
N PHE A 72 37.18 -50.90 -20.24
CA PHE A 72 36.06 -50.32 -20.96
C PHE A 72 34.78 -51.11 -20.71
N GLU A 73 33.67 -50.40 -20.74
CA GLU A 73 32.32 -50.94 -20.77
C GLU A 73 31.72 -50.58 -22.14
N GLY A 74 31.39 -51.62 -22.91
CA GLY A 74 30.67 -51.52 -24.18
C GLY A 74 29.21 -51.94 -23.99
N GLU A 75 28.28 -51.12 -24.48
CA GLU A 75 26.86 -51.43 -24.60
C GLU A 75 26.52 -51.68 -26.08
N LEU A 76 25.76 -52.74 -26.33
CA LEU A 76 25.51 -53.30 -27.65
C LEU A 76 24.00 -53.49 -27.87
N ASP A 77 23.61 -53.67 -29.13
CA ASP A 77 22.22 -53.88 -29.56
C ASP A 77 21.63 -55.22 -29.13
N SER A 78 22.46 -56.26 -29.03
CA SER A 78 22.04 -57.65 -28.89
C SER A 78 23.07 -58.50 -28.12
N VAL A 79 22.60 -59.53 -27.40
CA VAL A 79 23.47 -60.49 -26.71
C VAL A 79 24.21 -61.36 -27.72
N ARG A 80 23.64 -61.58 -28.91
CA ARG A 80 24.37 -62.13 -30.07
C ARG A 80 25.60 -61.29 -30.41
N ASN A 81 25.49 -59.97 -30.46
CA ASN A 81 26.62 -59.10 -30.75
C ASN A 81 27.61 -59.00 -29.57
N VAL A 82 27.18 -59.09 -28.30
CA VAL A 82 28.10 -59.31 -27.16
C VAL A 82 28.96 -60.56 -27.37
N ARG A 83 28.35 -61.70 -27.72
CA ARG A 83 29.08 -62.95 -27.97
C ARG A 83 30.07 -62.81 -29.15
N LYS A 84 29.69 -62.13 -30.23
CA LYS A 84 30.61 -61.80 -31.34
C LYS A 84 31.78 -60.93 -30.87
N ILE A 85 31.54 -59.85 -30.13
CA ILE A 85 32.60 -58.95 -29.64
C ILE A 85 33.57 -59.67 -28.70
N VAL A 86 33.07 -60.55 -27.83
CA VAL A 86 33.94 -61.38 -26.98
C VAL A 86 34.85 -62.26 -27.84
N LEU A 87 34.32 -62.95 -28.86
CA LEU A 87 35.12 -63.77 -29.78
C LEU A 87 36.07 -62.92 -30.67
N LEU A 88 35.67 -61.70 -31.03
CA LEU A 88 36.47 -60.79 -31.87
C LEU A 88 37.58 -60.07 -31.10
N LEU A 89 37.48 -59.89 -29.79
CA LEU A 89 38.45 -59.11 -29.02
C LEU A 89 39.24 -59.93 -27.99
N HIS A 90 38.71 -61.02 -27.46
CA HIS A 90 39.40 -61.80 -26.42
C HIS A 90 40.69 -62.45 -26.96
N GLY A 91 41.82 -62.16 -26.33
CA GLY A 91 43.13 -62.72 -26.73
C GLY A 91 43.79 -61.99 -27.91
N LYS A 92 43.09 -61.10 -28.63
CA LYS A 92 43.74 -60.21 -29.61
C LYS A 92 44.68 -59.23 -28.92
N SER A 93 45.61 -58.67 -29.69
CA SER A 93 46.53 -57.63 -29.24
C SER A 93 46.55 -56.45 -30.21
N MET A 94 46.87 -55.26 -29.73
CA MET A 94 46.88 -54.02 -30.52
C MET A 94 48.07 -53.10 -30.16
N LYS A 95 48.55 -52.27 -31.08
CA LYS A 95 49.87 -51.63 -30.95
C LYS A 95 49.92 -50.27 -30.21
N LEU A 96 48.87 -49.44 -30.29
CA LEU A 96 48.95 -47.98 -30.00
C LEU A 96 50.03 -47.22 -30.80
N SER A 97 50.11 -45.90 -30.59
CA SER A 97 51.10 -44.99 -31.17
C SER A 97 52.15 -44.62 -30.11
N GLY A 98 53.43 -44.57 -30.47
CA GLY A 98 54.52 -44.26 -29.53
C GLY A 98 54.96 -45.42 -28.62
N PHE A 99 54.31 -46.58 -28.71
CA PHE A 99 54.65 -47.81 -27.98
C PHE A 99 55.13 -48.92 -28.94
N SER A 100 56.10 -49.71 -28.48
CA SER A 100 56.63 -50.88 -29.18
C SER A 100 55.89 -52.17 -28.80
N GLU A 101 55.46 -52.28 -27.56
CA GLU A 101 54.76 -53.46 -27.00
C GLU A 101 53.31 -53.57 -27.50
N LEU A 102 52.84 -54.80 -27.69
CA LEU A 102 51.47 -55.09 -28.12
C LEU A 102 50.56 -55.29 -26.89
N LEU A 103 49.56 -54.41 -26.74
CA LEU A 103 48.62 -54.45 -25.63
C LEU A 103 47.62 -55.59 -25.81
N LYS A 104 47.56 -56.50 -24.83
CA LYS A 104 46.67 -57.67 -24.84
C LYS A 104 45.26 -57.30 -24.37
N LEU A 105 44.26 -57.71 -25.15
CA LEU A 105 42.84 -57.48 -24.90
C LEU A 105 42.19 -58.70 -24.23
N LYS A 106 41.38 -58.46 -23.20
CA LYS A 106 40.48 -59.44 -22.59
C LYS A 106 39.05 -58.92 -22.63
N ALA A 107 38.25 -59.38 -23.58
CA ALA A 107 36.81 -59.13 -23.59
C ALA A 107 36.07 -60.22 -22.80
N LYS A 108 35.06 -59.84 -22.02
CA LYS A 108 34.16 -60.76 -21.31
C LYS A 108 32.75 -60.15 -21.24
N GLN A 109 31.70 -60.96 -21.40
CA GLN A 109 30.33 -60.50 -21.18
C GLN A 109 30.19 -60.00 -19.74
N VAL A 110 29.47 -58.89 -19.54
CA VAL A 110 29.21 -58.39 -18.18
C VAL A 110 28.21 -59.31 -17.50
N ALA A 111 28.70 -60.17 -16.60
CA ALA A 111 27.87 -60.73 -15.55
C ALA A 111 27.43 -59.57 -14.64
N SER A 112 26.21 -59.09 -14.85
CA SER A 112 25.64 -57.98 -14.09
C SER A 112 25.51 -58.41 -12.62
N PRO A 113 26.00 -57.62 -11.64
CA PRO A 113 26.07 -58.03 -10.23
C PRO A 113 24.65 -58.11 -9.66
N GLN A 114 24.13 -59.34 -9.60
CA GLN A 114 22.73 -59.65 -9.37
C GLN A 114 22.67 -60.92 -8.51
N PRO A 115 21.92 -60.91 -7.39
CA PRO A 115 22.03 -61.94 -6.37
C PRO A 115 21.61 -63.31 -6.90
N THR A 116 22.30 -64.35 -6.43
CA THR A 116 21.91 -65.75 -6.64
C THR A 116 20.88 -66.20 -5.62
N LYS A 117 20.21 -67.33 -5.92
CA LYS A 117 19.26 -67.95 -5.00
C LYS A 117 19.90 -68.29 -3.65
N ALA A 118 21.15 -68.78 -3.67
CA ALA A 118 21.91 -69.08 -2.47
C ALA A 118 22.12 -67.82 -1.61
N GLU A 119 22.51 -66.68 -2.18
CA GLU A 119 22.74 -65.44 -1.43
C GLU A 119 21.50 -64.92 -0.68
N TRP A 120 20.31 -64.99 -1.30
CA TRP A 120 19.09 -64.53 -0.60
C TRP A 120 18.57 -65.56 0.40
N GLU A 121 18.70 -66.86 0.11
CA GLU A 121 18.33 -67.91 1.07
C GLU A 121 19.28 -67.91 2.27
N GLU A 122 20.59 -67.78 2.07
CA GLU A 122 21.58 -67.59 3.14
C GLU A 122 21.27 -66.34 3.97
N HIS A 123 20.99 -65.20 3.34
CA HIS A 123 20.70 -63.95 4.07
C HIS A 123 19.50 -64.08 5.04
N PHE A 124 18.44 -64.81 4.67
CA PHE A 124 17.25 -64.98 5.52
C PHE A 124 17.29 -66.24 6.40
N GLN A 125 18.05 -67.27 6.04
CA GLN A 125 18.19 -68.52 6.82
C GLN A 125 19.40 -68.53 7.76
N SER A 126 20.32 -67.57 7.63
CA SER A 126 21.50 -67.43 8.49
C SER A 126 21.11 -67.26 9.96
N ARG A 127 21.42 -68.30 10.75
CA ARG A 127 21.15 -68.38 12.19
C ARG A 127 21.99 -67.36 12.97
N GLY A 128 21.54 -66.11 12.99
CA GLY A 128 22.18 -65.04 13.76
C GLY A 128 21.57 -63.65 13.57
N VAL A 129 20.90 -63.40 12.44
CA VAL A 129 20.34 -62.06 12.16
C VAL A 129 18.99 -61.88 12.87
N SER A 130 19.02 -61.57 14.17
CA SER A 130 17.85 -61.49 15.09
C SER A 130 16.80 -60.40 14.79
N SER A 131 16.78 -59.88 13.56
CA SER A 131 15.86 -58.84 13.09
C SER A 131 15.09 -59.21 11.82
N PHE A 132 15.19 -60.48 11.39
CA PHE A 132 14.39 -61.10 10.34
C PHE A 132 13.61 -62.30 10.92
N ASP A 133 12.33 -62.42 10.56
CA ASP A 133 11.39 -63.43 11.04
C ASP A 133 10.60 -63.93 9.82
N ASP A 134 10.79 -65.19 9.43
CA ASP A 134 10.19 -65.76 8.21
C ASP A 134 8.65 -65.82 8.26
N GLY A 135 8.05 -65.74 9.46
CA GLY A 135 6.61 -65.56 9.59
C GLY A 135 6.12 -64.20 9.07
N ARG A 136 6.98 -63.16 9.07
CA ARG A 136 6.57 -61.77 8.84
C ARG A 136 6.76 -61.31 7.39
N PRO A 137 5.74 -60.73 6.75
CA PRO A 137 5.88 -60.11 5.44
C PRO A 137 6.96 -59.03 5.41
N GLY A 138 7.88 -59.11 4.45
CA GLY A 138 8.97 -58.14 4.30
C GLY A 138 10.13 -58.30 5.28
N GLU A 139 10.17 -59.41 6.05
CA GLU A 139 11.34 -59.83 6.82
C GLU A 139 11.87 -61.21 6.34
N ARG A 140 11.62 -61.53 5.06
CA ARG A 140 11.96 -62.79 4.37
C ARG A 140 12.19 -62.59 2.86
N ALA A 141 12.45 -63.67 2.12
CA ALA A 141 12.54 -63.72 0.66
C ALA A 141 11.17 -63.54 -0.05
N ASP A 142 10.48 -62.43 0.21
CA ASP A 142 9.22 -62.04 -0.46
C ASP A 142 9.29 -60.67 -1.17
N THR A 143 10.32 -59.86 -0.88
CA THR A 143 10.41 -58.47 -1.32
C THR A 143 11.57 -58.24 -2.30
N LEU A 144 11.18 -57.96 -3.55
CA LEU A 144 12.03 -57.53 -4.65
C LEU A 144 12.43 -56.05 -4.46
N LYS A 145 13.72 -55.74 -4.58
CA LYS A 145 14.25 -54.38 -4.69
C LYS A 145 14.63 -54.10 -6.14
N ILE A 146 14.12 -53.02 -6.73
CA ILE A 146 14.45 -52.62 -8.10
C ILE A 146 14.76 -51.14 -8.21
N SER A 147 15.92 -50.82 -8.80
CA SER A 147 16.47 -49.46 -8.92
C SER A 147 16.67 -49.07 -10.38
N GLY A 148 16.48 -47.79 -10.72
CA GLY A 148 16.65 -47.30 -12.09
C GLY A 148 15.35 -47.24 -12.91
N LEU A 149 14.19 -47.43 -12.29
CA LEU A 149 12.90 -47.33 -12.98
C LEU A 149 12.63 -45.87 -13.42
N PRO A 150 12.30 -45.59 -14.70
CA PRO A 150 12.02 -44.22 -15.14
C PRO A 150 10.70 -43.70 -14.59
N VAL A 151 10.71 -42.56 -13.89
CA VAL A 151 9.52 -41.96 -13.26
C VAL A 151 8.37 -41.81 -14.26
N LYS A 152 8.65 -41.27 -15.46
CA LYS A 152 7.66 -41.04 -16.53
C LYS A 152 6.96 -42.31 -17.02
N TRP A 153 7.54 -43.49 -16.87
CA TRP A 153 6.97 -44.75 -17.37
C TRP A 153 6.02 -45.42 -16.36
N PHE A 154 6.12 -45.03 -15.08
CA PHE A 154 5.29 -45.56 -13.99
C PHE A 154 4.39 -44.49 -13.35
N THR A 155 4.19 -43.34 -14.02
CA THR A 155 3.21 -42.32 -13.62
C THR A 155 1.79 -42.68 -14.07
N SER A 156 0.82 -41.98 -13.49
CA SER A 156 -0.58 -41.94 -13.95
C SER A 156 -0.93 -40.49 -14.30
N ARG A 157 -1.98 -40.28 -15.12
CA ARG A 157 -2.56 -38.94 -15.36
C ARG A 157 -2.92 -38.20 -14.06
N THR A 158 -3.19 -38.93 -12.97
CA THR A 158 -3.51 -38.38 -11.64
C THR A 158 -2.31 -38.23 -10.70
N SER A 159 -1.11 -38.72 -11.02
CA SER A 159 0.02 -38.79 -10.06
C SER A 159 0.98 -37.60 -10.09
N SER A 160 0.60 -36.50 -10.74
CA SER A 160 1.33 -35.20 -10.75
C SER A 160 2.84 -35.33 -10.97
N GLY A 161 3.26 -36.14 -11.95
CA GLY A 161 4.67 -36.36 -12.28
C GLY A 161 5.45 -37.29 -11.32
N ARG A 162 4.81 -37.88 -10.31
CA ARG A 162 5.41 -38.87 -9.38
C ARG A 162 5.09 -40.31 -9.82
N PRO A 163 5.96 -41.29 -9.53
CA PRO A 163 5.66 -42.70 -9.79
C PRO A 163 4.45 -43.18 -8.96
N CYS A 164 3.64 -44.07 -9.54
CA CYS A 164 2.33 -44.44 -9.02
C CYS A 164 2.29 -45.90 -8.53
N HIS A 165 2.01 -46.08 -7.24
CA HIS A 165 1.88 -47.41 -6.62
C HIS A 165 0.90 -48.35 -7.37
N LYS A 166 -0.22 -47.84 -7.92
CA LYS A 166 -1.17 -48.66 -8.68
C LYS A 166 -0.56 -49.21 -9.98
N VAL A 167 0.21 -48.40 -10.71
CA VAL A 167 0.86 -48.81 -11.96
C VAL A 167 1.96 -49.85 -11.68
N LEU A 168 2.69 -49.69 -10.57
CA LEU A 168 3.66 -50.70 -10.10
C LEU A 168 2.96 -52.02 -9.73
N VAL A 169 1.86 -51.99 -8.97
CA VAL A 169 1.08 -53.22 -8.69
C VAL A 169 0.66 -53.91 -9.98
N GLN A 170 0.08 -53.17 -10.94
CA GLN A 170 -0.39 -53.73 -12.22
C GLN A 170 0.75 -54.28 -13.09
N ALA A 171 1.92 -53.65 -13.10
CA ALA A 171 3.07 -54.13 -13.88
C ALA A 171 3.72 -55.39 -13.29
N PHE A 172 3.89 -55.44 -11.97
CA PHE A 172 4.58 -56.55 -11.29
C PHE A 172 3.66 -57.73 -10.94
N GLN A 173 2.33 -57.55 -10.96
CA GLN A 173 1.33 -58.63 -10.85
C GLN A 173 1.55 -59.78 -11.85
N LYS A 174 2.25 -59.53 -12.98
CA LYS A 174 2.62 -60.56 -13.96
C LYS A 174 3.43 -61.72 -13.37
N PHE A 175 4.20 -61.51 -12.30
CA PHE A 175 5.04 -62.54 -11.70
C PHE A 175 4.36 -63.31 -10.55
N GLY A 176 3.36 -62.70 -9.91
CA GLY A 176 2.56 -63.24 -8.82
C GLY A 176 1.79 -62.13 -8.09
N THR A 177 0.92 -62.49 -7.13
CA THR A 177 0.14 -61.49 -6.37
C THR A 177 1.06 -60.56 -5.58
N VAL A 178 0.94 -59.25 -5.84
CA VAL A 178 1.67 -58.20 -5.13
C VAL A 178 0.87 -57.79 -3.88
N SER A 179 1.45 -58.04 -2.71
CA SER A 179 0.90 -57.67 -1.40
C SER A 179 1.04 -56.16 -1.15
N GLN A 180 2.25 -55.64 -1.28
CA GLN A 180 2.57 -54.24 -0.96
C GLN A 180 3.66 -53.72 -1.89
N VAL A 181 3.55 -52.44 -2.27
CA VAL A 181 4.60 -51.70 -2.98
C VAL A 181 4.98 -50.49 -2.13
N GLY A 182 6.28 -50.20 -2.06
CA GLY A 182 6.77 -48.93 -1.50
C GLY A 182 7.84 -48.34 -2.39
N ILE A 183 7.74 -47.03 -2.63
CA ILE A 183 8.70 -46.27 -3.42
C ILE A 183 9.73 -45.63 -2.47
N TYR A 184 11.01 -45.67 -2.81
CA TYR A 184 12.07 -45.08 -2.01
C TYR A 184 12.14 -43.56 -2.24
N ASP A 185 11.92 -42.78 -1.18
CA ASP A 185 12.16 -41.33 -1.15
C ASP A 185 13.47 -41.04 -0.38
N PRO A 186 14.53 -40.56 -1.07
CA PRO A 186 15.79 -40.17 -0.42
C PRO A 186 15.63 -39.10 0.67
N THR A 187 14.68 -38.17 0.48
CA THR A 187 14.42 -37.07 1.42
C THR A 187 13.68 -37.52 2.67
N ALA A 188 12.95 -38.64 2.60
CA ALA A 188 12.40 -39.34 3.76
C ALA A 188 13.45 -40.22 4.45
N ALA A 189 14.29 -40.92 3.67
CA ALA A 189 15.34 -41.79 4.20
C ALA A 189 16.44 -41.03 4.95
N ALA A 190 16.85 -39.86 4.46
CA ALA A 190 17.81 -38.98 5.13
C ALA A 190 17.29 -38.51 6.51
N ALA A 191 16.01 -38.12 6.60
CA ALA A 191 15.35 -37.75 7.86
C ALA A 191 15.19 -38.93 8.84
N LEU A 192 15.46 -40.17 8.40
CA LEU A 192 15.45 -41.39 9.21
C LEU A 192 16.86 -41.92 9.53
N GLY A 193 17.91 -41.17 9.17
CA GLY A 193 19.31 -41.50 9.44
C GLY A 193 19.86 -42.68 8.62
N ARG A 194 19.16 -43.15 7.57
CA ARG A 194 19.73 -44.16 6.66
C ARG A 194 20.82 -43.49 5.82
N LYS A 195 22.05 -44.04 5.84
CA LYS A 195 23.10 -43.67 4.88
C LYS A 195 22.61 -43.94 3.45
N GLU A 196 23.02 -43.09 2.52
CA GLU A 196 22.65 -43.26 1.12
C GLU A 196 23.44 -44.42 0.48
N GLU A 197 22.75 -45.52 0.22
CA GLU A 197 23.15 -46.50 -0.79
C GLU A 197 23.25 -45.79 -2.15
N LYS A 198 24.47 -45.45 -2.56
CA LYS A 198 24.71 -44.69 -3.80
C LYS A 198 24.48 -45.57 -5.02
N PHE A 199 23.27 -45.51 -5.59
CA PHE A 199 22.96 -46.10 -6.90
C PHE A 199 23.67 -45.34 -8.04
N SER A 200 24.99 -45.48 -8.12
CA SER A 200 25.90 -44.69 -8.95
C SER A 200 25.97 -45.15 -10.42
N SER A 201 25.01 -45.95 -10.89
CA SER A 201 24.95 -46.44 -12.28
C SER A 201 24.45 -45.38 -13.28
N PHE A 202 23.88 -44.28 -12.79
CA PHE A 202 23.48 -43.13 -13.59
C PHE A 202 24.13 -41.87 -12.98
N GLY A 203 24.64 -40.98 -13.84
CA GLY A 203 25.50 -39.87 -13.43
C GLY A 203 24.85 -38.83 -12.50
N PRO A 204 25.63 -37.87 -11.96
CA PRO A 204 25.13 -36.78 -11.12
C PRO A 204 23.91 -36.08 -11.75
N GLY A 205 22.87 -35.84 -10.95
CA GLY A 205 21.60 -35.23 -11.41
C GLY A 205 20.54 -36.19 -11.98
N SER A 206 20.91 -37.41 -12.38
CA SER A 206 19.97 -38.39 -12.98
C SER A 206 18.79 -38.80 -12.08
N ARG A 207 18.95 -38.68 -10.75
CA ARG A 207 18.03 -39.14 -9.70
C ARG A 207 16.66 -38.43 -9.67
N GLN A 208 16.48 -37.37 -10.45
CA GLN A 208 15.16 -36.75 -10.68
C GLN A 208 14.30 -37.56 -11.68
N PHE A 209 14.92 -38.35 -12.55
CA PHE A 209 14.24 -39.09 -13.63
C PHE A 209 14.06 -40.58 -13.34
N TYR A 210 14.83 -41.13 -12.40
CA TYR A 210 14.80 -42.55 -12.02
C TYR A 210 14.52 -42.72 -10.54
N PHE A 211 13.71 -43.72 -10.18
CA PHE A 211 13.39 -44.08 -8.80
C PHE A 211 13.80 -45.52 -8.45
N GLU A 212 13.70 -45.83 -7.17
CA GLU A 212 13.85 -47.18 -6.61
C GLU A 212 12.53 -47.59 -5.95
N ALA A 213 12.17 -48.87 -6.09
CA ALA A 213 10.94 -49.44 -5.56
C ALA A 213 11.19 -50.80 -4.92
N TYR A 214 10.34 -51.09 -3.94
CA TYR A 214 10.25 -52.35 -3.24
C TYR A 214 8.88 -52.97 -3.55
N ILE A 215 8.87 -54.22 -4.01
CA ILE A 215 7.66 -54.96 -4.39
C ILE A 215 7.63 -56.25 -3.59
N GLN A 216 6.69 -56.34 -2.63
CA GLN A 216 6.44 -57.53 -1.82
C GLN A 216 5.36 -58.39 -2.48
N TYR A 217 5.65 -59.68 -2.65
CA TYR A 217 4.69 -60.68 -3.10
C TYR A 217 4.07 -61.41 -1.91
N GLU A 218 2.84 -61.92 -2.08
CA GLU A 218 2.19 -62.76 -1.07
C GLU A 218 2.90 -64.10 -0.85
N LYS A 219 3.58 -64.60 -1.88
CA LYS A 219 4.17 -65.95 -1.94
C LYS A 219 5.57 -65.89 -2.53
N TYR A 220 6.50 -66.66 -1.97
CA TYR A 220 7.87 -66.83 -2.46
C TYR A 220 7.94 -67.10 -3.97
N ALA A 221 6.99 -67.86 -4.52
CA ALA A 221 6.92 -68.13 -5.96
C ALA A 221 6.86 -66.83 -6.80
N GLY A 222 6.12 -65.81 -6.37
CA GLY A 222 6.05 -64.52 -7.06
C GLY A 222 7.37 -63.76 -7.03
N PHE A 223 8.03 -63.76 -5.87
CA PHE A 223 9.38 -63.20 -5.71
C PHE A 223 10.40 -63.93 -6.59
N ASN A 224 10.48 -65.26 -6.52
CA ASN A 224 11.41 -66.07 -7.31
C ASN A 224 11.16 -65.94 -8.82
N ASN A 225 9.89 -65.87 -9.27
CA ASN A 225 9.53 -65.61 -10.66
C ASN A 225 10.02 -64.22 -11.12
N ALA A 226 9.79 -63.19 -10.30
CA ALA A 226 10.21 -61.83 -10.62
C ALA A 226 11.74 -61.70 -10.65
N MET A 227 12.44 -62.29 -9.69
CA MET A 227 13.91 -62.37 -9.69
C MET A 227 14.41 -63.09 -10.95
N GLY A 228 13.86 -64.26 -11.29
CA GLY A 228 14.27 -65.03 -12.46
C GLY A 228 14.00 -64.33 -13.80
N ALA A 229 12.93 -63.55 -13.91
CA ALA A 229 12.52 -62.89 -15.16
C ALA A 229 13.11 -61.47 -15.35
N LEU A 230 13.46 -60.76 -14.27
CA LEU A 230 14.04 -59.41 -14.33
C LEU A 230 15.57 -59.42 -14.23
N LYS A 231 16.17 -60.47 -13.66
CA LYS A 231 17.63 -60.66 -13.61
C LYS A 231 18.19 -60.72 -15.03
N GLY A 232 19.22 -59.92 -15.29
CA GLY A 232 19.89 -59.83 -16.59
C GLY A 232 19.12 -59.07 -17.67
N MET A 233 18.07 -58.31 -17.32
CA MET A 233 17.25 -57.54 -18.28
C MET A 233 17.44 -56.03 -18.14
N SER A 234 17.24 -55.33 -19.26
CA SER A 234 16.95 -53.90 -19.35
C SER A 234 15.48 -53.70 -19.73
N LEU A 235 14.91 -52.57 -19.32
CA LEU A 235 13.52 -52.21 -19.59
C LEU A 235 13.45 -51.41 -20.89
N LEU A 236 12.77 -51.97 -21.90
CA LEU A 236 12.47 -51.34 -23.19
C LEU A 236 11.06 -50.72 -23.12
N ARG A 237 10.92 -49.51 -23.64
CA ARG A 237 9.63 -48.89 -23.95
C ARG A 237 9.53 -48.66 -25.45
N LEU A 238 8.42 -49.11 -26.04
CA LEU A 238 7.99 -48.72 -27.38
C LEU A 238 7.10 -47.49 -27.24
N GLU A 239 7.48 -46.37 -27.85
CA GLU A 239 6.70 -45.12 -27.83
C GLU A 239 5.91 -44.92 -29.13
N GLU A 240 4.81 -44.17 -29.03
CA GLU A 240 3.97 -43.80 -30.17
C GLU A 240 4.81 -43.07 -31.23
N GLY A 241 4.75 -43.55 -32.48
CA GLY A 241 5.66 -43.12 -33.56
C GLY A 241 6.92 -43.97 -33.73
N GLY A 242 7.00 -45.15 -33.10
CA GLY A 242 8.04 -46.16 -33.38
C GLY A 242 9.41 -45.85 -32.78
N LYS A 243 9.48 -44.96 -31.79
CA LYS A 243 10.71 -44.67 -31.05
C LYS A 243 10.91 -45.71 -29.95
N GLU A 244 12.09 -46.30 -29.88
CA GLU A 244 12.49 -47.18 -28.79
C GLU A 244 13.30 -46.41 -27.75
N ALA A 245 13.00 -46.64 -26.47
CA ALA A 245 13.80 -46.17 -25.36
C ALA A 245 14.17 -47.35 -24.46
N VAL A 246 15.46 -47.59 -24.23
CA VAL A 246 15.96 -48.66 -23.36
C VAL A 246 16.59 -48.04 -22.11
N VAL A 247 16.28 -48.60 -20.93
CA VAL A 247 16.89 -48.19 -19.67
C VAL A 247 17.31 -49.42 -18.86
N ARG A 248 18.55 -49.40 -18.38
CA ARG A 248 19.10 -50.42 -17.49
C ARG A 248 18.38 -50.41 -16.13
N ILE A 249 17.88 -51.56 -15.69
CA ILE A 249 17.36 -51.76 -14.34
C ILE A 249 18.37 -52.54 -13.49
N ALA A 250 18.39 -52.28 -12.19
CA ALA A 250 19.15 -53.08 -11.23
C ALA A 250 18.18 -53.83 -10.31
N VAL A 251 18.43 -55.12 -10.12
CA VAL A 251 17.52 -56.06 -9.45
C VAL A 251 18.28 -56.71 -8.30
N ASP A 252 17.72 -56.59 -7.10
CA ASP A 252 18.25 -57.14 -5.85
C ASP A 252 17.09 -57.57 -4.92
N PHE A 253 17.39 -58.11 -3.75
CA PHE A 253 16.41 -58.40 -2.70
C PHE A 253 16.51 -57.42 -1.53
N ASP A 254 15.44 -57.28 -0.74
CA ASP A 254 15.38 -56.31 0.37
C ASP A 254 16.14 -56.77 1.62
N LYS A 255 17.44 -56.48 1.65
CA LYS A 255 18.35 -56.64 2.80
C LYS A 255 18.06 -55.69 3.97
N THR A 256 17.00 -54.87 3.90
CA THR A 256 16.76 -53.76 4.84
C THR A 256 15.39 -53.78 5.53
N ALA A 257 14.59 -54.82 5.26
CA ALA A 257 13.20 -54.95 5.70
C ALA A 257 12.36 -53.68 5.44
N PHE A 258 12.58 -53.00 4.31
CA PHE A 258 11.94 -51.73 3.96
C PHE A 258 10.42 -51.83 4.00
N LEU A 259 9.83 -52.96 3.62
CA LEU A 259 8.38 -53.18 3.64
C LEU A 259 7.83 -53.85 4.92
N SER A 260 8.66 -54.19 5.91
CA SER A 260 8.14 -54.76 7.17
C SER A 260 7.36 -53.73 8.00
N GLU A 261 6.37 -54.21 8.77
CA GLU A 261 5.47 -53.35 9.56
C GLU A 261 6.25 -52.37 10.45
N ARG A 262 7.34 -52.82 11.08
CA ARG A 262 8.24 -52.00 11.91
C ARG A 262 8.80 -50.80 11.15
N ASN A 263 9.30 -51.00 9.93
CA ASN A 263 9.87 -49.93 9.11
C ASN A 263 8.79 -49.06 8.45
N VAL A 264 7.66 -49.64 8.01
CA VAL A 264 6.49 -48.91 7.50
C VAL A 264 5.93 -47.97 8.58
N ARG A 265 5.73 -48.47 9.79
CA ARG A 265 5.23 -47.69 10.95
C ARG A 265 6.23 -46.63 11.41
N LYS A 266 7.55 -46.88 11.28
CA LYS A 266 8.60 -45.87 11.53
C LYS A 266 8.57 -44.75 10.48
N ARG A 267 8.36 -45.08 9.20
CA ARG A 267 8.20 -44.08 8.11
C ARG A 267 6.95 -43.23 8.31
N ARG A 268 5.78 -43.85 8.47
CA ARG A 268 4.51 -43.12 8.65
C ARG A 268 4.59 -42.13 9.83
N ARG A 269 5.11 -42.57 10.98
CA ARG A 269 5.34 -41.69 12.15
C ARG A 269 6.30 -40.53 11.90
N ALA A 270 7.21 -40.63 10.94
CA ALA A 270 8.10 -39.52 10.56
C ALA A 270 7.45 -38.60 9.53
N GLU A 271 6.63 -39.13 8.62
CA GLU A 271 5.80 -38.36 7.69
C GLU A 271 4.72 -37.55 8.43
N GLU A 272 4.09 -38.14 9.46
CA GLU A 272 3.14 -37.50 10.38
C GLU A 272 3.80 -36.29 11.08
N ARG A 273 4.93 -36.47 11.79
CA ARG A 273 5.65 -35.35 12.44
C ARG A 273 6.11 -34.28 11.45
N ARG A 274 6.67 -34.64 10.29
CA ARG A 274 7.09 -33.65 9.29
C ARG A 274 5.91 -32.88 8.70
N ARG A 275 4.71 -33.45 8.70
CA ARG A 275 3.48 -32.73 8.35
C ARG A 275 3.06 -31.77 9.48
N GLU A 276 3.11 -32.21 10.72
CA GLU A 276 2.82 -31.38 11.91
C GLU A 276 3.78 -30.17 11.97
N GLU A 277 5.10 -30.39 11.86
CA GLU A 277 6.15 -29.37 11.76
C GLU A 277 5.89 -28.36 10.64
N MET A 278 5.43 -28.82 9.47
CA MET A 278 5.12 -27.97 8.31
C MET A 278 3.80 -27.21 8.46
N GLU A 279 2.79 -27.77 9.12
CA GLU A 279 1.54 -27.07 9.43
C GLU A 279 1.74 -26.05 10.56
N GLU A 280 2.53 -26.35 11.58
CA GLU A 280 2.95 -25.41 12.64
C GLU A 280 3.76 -24.25 12.03
N LYS A 281 4.78 -24.53 11.22
CA LYS A 281 5.58 -23.50 10.56
C LYS A 281 4.72 -22.56 9.70
N ARG A 282 3.70 -23.09 9.00
CA ARG A 282 2.74 -22.28 8.25
C ARG A 282 1.87 -21.41 9.15
N ARG A 283 1.40 -21.91 10.30
CA ARG A 283 0.65 -21.12 11.30
C ARG A 283 1.50 -19.98 11.84
N LEU A 284 2.76 -20.25 12.22
CA LEU A 284 3.70 -19.24 12.72
C LEU A 284 4.06 -18.19 11.65
N GLU A 285 4.12 -18.57 10.38
CA GLU A 285 4.32 -17.63 9.27
C GLU A 285 3.09 -16.75 9.01
N GLU A 286 1.88 -17.34 9.10
CA GLU A 286 0.62 -16.60 8.96
C GLU A 286 0.37 -15.66 10.15
N GLU A 287 0.68 -16.09 11.37
CA GLU A 287 0.60 -15.27 12.59
C GLU A 287 1.54 -14.07 12.50
N LYS A 288 2.79 -14.27 12.08
CA LYS A 288 3.75 -13.16 11.84
C LYS A 288 3.26 -12.18 10.77
N LYS A 289 2.64 -12.67 9.69
CA LYS A 289 2.03 -11.81 8.66
C LYS A 289 0.87 -10.99 9.22
N ARG A 290 0.00 -11.60 10.05
CA ARG A 290 -1.10 -10.92 10.74
C ARG A 290 -0.59 -9.90 11.78
N GLU A 291 0.49 -10.19 12.51
CA GLU A 291 1.12 -9.23 13.44
C GLU A 291 1.72 -8.04 12.68
N GLU A 292 2.46 -8.29 11.59
CA GLU A 292 3.04 -7.24 10.77
C GLU A 292 1.96 -6.36 10.12
N GLU A 293 0.88 -6.95 9.63
CA GLU A 293 -0.27 -6.21 9.10
C GLU A 293 -0.93 -5.33 10.18
N ARG A 294 -1.17 -5.86 11.38
CA ARG A 294 -1.74 -5.09 12.50
C ARG A 294 -0.83 -3.93 12.92
N ARG A 295 0.49 -4.14 12.93
CA ARG A 295 1.48 -3.08 13.21
C ARG A 295 1.51 -2.00 12.14
N ARG A 296 1.38 -2.37 10.86
CA ARG A 296 1.24 -1.42 9.75
C ARG A 296 -0.05 -0.59 9.88
N GLN A 297 -1.19 -1.24 10.17
CA GLN A 297 -2.48 -0.57 10.40
C GLN A 297 -2.44 0.37 11.63
N GLU A 298 -1.77 -0.01 12.71
CA GLU A 298 -1.59 0.84 13.89
C GLU A 298 -0.71 2.06 13.58
N GLU A 299 0.39 1.87 12.84
CA GLU A 299 1.25 2.97 12.43
C GLU A 299 0.52 3.93 11.46
N GLU A 300 -0.27 3.41 10.52
CA GLU A 300 -1.10 4.19 9.62
C GLU A 300 -2.13 5.02 10.39
N ARG A 301 -2.92 4.40 11.29
CA ARG A 301 -3.87 5.11 12.16
C ARG A 301 -3.20 6.18 13.02
N ARG A 302 -1.98 5.93 13.52
CA ARG A 302 -1.20 6.90 14.29
C ARG A 302 -0.75 8.09 13.43
N ARG A 303 -0.32 7.83 12.18
CA ARG A 303 0.01 8.87 11.18
C ARG A 303 -1.23 9.69 10.80
N GLU A 304 -2.38 9.06 10.64
CA GLU A 304 -3.67 9.74 10.39
C GLU A 304 -4.09 10.61 11.58
N GLU A 305 -4.02 10.11 12.81
CA GLU A 305 -4.38 10.85 14.01
C GLU A 305 -3.48 12.07 14.20
N GLU A 306 -2.16 11.93 13.96
CA GLU A 306 -1.24 13.06 13.99
C GLU A 306 -1.51 14.07 12.87
N ALA A 307 -1.82 13.60 11.66
CA ALA A 307 -2.23 14.47 10.56
C ALA A 307 -3.56 15.20 10.86
N ALA A 308 -4.51 14.55 11.53
CA ALA A 308 -5.76 15.15 11.98
C ALA A 308 -5.53 16.23 13.05
N LYS A 309 -4.69 15.96 14.07
CA LYS A 309 -4.28 16.95 15.08
C LYS A 309 -3.59 18.16 14.43
N ARG A 310 -2.63 17.93 13.53
CA ARG A 310 -1.96 18.98 12.73
C ARG A 310 -2.92 19.77 11.84
N ARG A 311 -4.01 19.17 11.33
CA ARG A 311 -5.07 19.87 10.58
C ARG A 311 -5.93 20.74 11.51
N ALA A 312 -6.38 20.19 12.64
CA ALA A 312 -7.20 20.89 13.62
C ALA A 312 -6.48 22.12 14.21
N GLU A 313 -5.20 21.99 14.59
CA GLU A 313 -4.38 23.12 15.08
C GLU A 313 -4.26 24.24 14.04
N ARG A 314 -4.04 23.89 12.77
CA ARG A 314 -3.99 24.86 11.65
C ARG A 314 -5.34 25.57 11.45
N GLU A 315 -6.45 24.86 11.59
CA GLU A 315 -7.78 25.46 11.52
C GLU A 315 -8.08 26.35 12.73
N GLU A 316 -7.73 25.93 13.94
CA GLU A 316 -7.91 26.70 15.16
C GLU A 316 -7.09 28.00 15.12
N ARG A 317 -5.85 27.94 14.61
CA ARG A 317 -4.99 29.11 14.32
C ARG A 317 -5.58 30.02 13.24
N ARG A 318 -6.23 29.48 12.21
CA ARG A 318 -7.01 30.26 11.21
C ARG A 318 -8.25 30.91 11.84
N ARG A 319 -8.96 30.21 12.75
CA ARG A 319 -10.15 30.71 13.47
C ARG A 319 -9.78 31.83 14.45
N LYS A 320 -8.69 31.68 15.21
CA LYS A 320 -8.09 32.73 16.05
C LYS A 320 -7.74 33.98 15.22
N LYS A 321 -7.02 33.82 14.10
CA LYS A 321 -6.74 34.95 13.17
C LYS A 321 -7.99 35.59 12.58
N ARG A 322 -9.03 34.81 12.22
CA ARG A 322 -10.33 35.35 11.77
C ARG A 322 -11.01 36.17 12.87
N LYS A 323 -11.09 35.65 14.11
CA LYS A 323 -11.65 36.38 15.26
C LYS A 323 -10.94 37.72 15.49
N GLN A 324 -9.60 37.73 15.48
CA GLN A 324 -8.81 38.96 15.63
C GLN A 324 -9.10 39.99 14.51
N ARG A 325 -9.16 39.56 13.24
CA ARG A 325 -9.50 40.48 12.13
C ARG A 325 -10.93 41.03 12.24
N VAL A 326 -11.89 40.23 12.71
CA VAL A 326 -13.27 40.70 12.97
C VAL A 326 -13.29 41.71 14.12
N ALA A 327 -12.59 41.44 15.22
CA ALA A 327 -12.51 42.34 16.38
C ALA A 327 -11.99 43.75 15.99
N VAL A 328 -10.87 43.81 15.27
CA VAL A 328 -10.30 45.08 14.76
C VAL A 328 -11.28 45.81 13.84
N VAL A 329 -12.01 45.08 12.97
CA VAL A 329 -13.04 45.70 12.10
C VAL A 329 -14.25 46.20 12.90
N THR A 330 -14.63 45.53 13.99
CA THR A 330 -15.70 46.03 14.88
C THR A 330 -15.26 47.24 15.71
N GLU A 331 -14.01 47.29 16.19
CA GLU A 331 -13.47 48.46 16.89
C GLU A 331 -13.42 49.68 15.96
N LEU A 332 -12.90 49.53 14.74
CA LEU A 332 -12.91 50.60 13.73
C LEU A 332 -14.32 51.09 13.39
N LYS A 333 -15.31 50.20 13.33
CA LYS A 333 -16.73 50.58 13.16
C LYS A 333 -17.27 51.34 14.37
N ASN A 334 -16.97 50.91 15.59
CA ASN A 334 -17.42 51.58 16.81
C ASN A 334 -16.83 52.99 16.92
N VAL A 335 -15.55 53.18 16.61
CA VAL A 335 -14.90 54.50 16.55
C VAL A 335 -15.53 55.39 15.46
N ALA A 336 -15.87 54.82 14.29
CA ALA A 336 -16.57 55.57 13.25
C ALA A 336 -18.01 55.98 13.67
N VAL A 337 -18.71 55.14 14.43
CA VAL A 337 -20.03 55.45 15.00
C VAL A 337 -19.93 56.53 16.09
N GLN A 338 -18.93 56.46 16.98
CA GLN A 338 -18.69 57.51 17.99
C GLN A 338 -18.43 58.87 17.33
N ARG A 339 -17.49 58.93 16.38
CA ARG A 339 -17.20 60.16 15.62
C ARG A 339 -18.42 60.71 14.87
N ARG A 340 -19.29 59.84 14.35
CA ARG A 340 -20.55 60.26 13.71
C ARG A 340 -21.55 60.82 14.73
N GLY A 341 -21.65 60.25 15.92
CA GLY A 341 -22.48 60.75 17.02
C GLY A 341 -21.97 62.08 17.60
N GLU A 342 -20.65 62.24 17.71
CA GLU A 342 -19.99 63.50 18.09
C GLU A 342 -20.26 64.60 17.06
N ALA A 343 -20.08 64.30 15.76
CA ALA A 343 -20.43 65.22 14.68
C ALA A 343 -21.91 65.62 14.70
N GLN A 344 -22.84 64.68 14.94
CA GLN A 344 -24.27 65.00 15.09
C GLN A 344 -24.56 65.87 16.32
N ARG A 345 -23.87 65.67 17.45
CA ARG A 345 -24.00 66.52 18.64
C ARG A 345 -23.54 67.95 18.36
N LEU A 346 -22.36 68.12 17.76
CA LEU A 346 -21.84 69.43 17.37
C LEU A 346 -22.80 70.16 16.39
N LEU A 347 -23.29 69.44 15.38
CA LEU A 347 -24.27 69.99 14.43
C LEU A 347 -25.56 70.44 15.13
N ARG A 348 -26.05 69.67 16.11
CA ARG A 348 -27.25 70.01 16.89
C ARG A 348 -27.05 71.26 17.76
N THR A 349 -25.87 71.42 18.38
CA THR A 349 -25.56 72.62 19.17
C THR A 349 -25.50 73.88 18.30
N ILE A 350 -24.88 73.79 17.12
CA ILE A 350 -24.81 74.91 16.15
C ILE A 350 -26.21 75.31 15.67
N LEU A 351 -27.06 74.33 15.35
CA LEU A 351 -28.44 74.57 14.94
C LEU A 351 -29.34 75.10 16.07
N ALA A 352 -29.05 74.77 17.33
CA ALA A 352 -29.77 75.31 18.48
C ALA A 352 -29.47 76.80 18.70
N GLY A 353 -28.18 77.19 18.71
CA GLY A 353 -27.80 78.60 18.83
C GLY A 353 -28.38 79.48 17.72
N ALA A 354 -28.36 78.99 16.47
CA ALA A 354 -28.97 79.68 15.33
C ALA A 354 -30.51 79.78 15.40
N ALA A 355 -31.18 78.99 16.24
CA ALA A 355 -32.61 79.11 16.53
C ALA A 355 -32.87 80.10 17.68
N GLU A 356 -32.01 80.11 18.71
CA GLU A 356 -32.08 81.09 19.81
C GLU A 356 -31.83 82.52 19.32
N GLU A 357 -30.86 82.74 18.44
CA GLU A 357 -30.61 84.06 17.81
C GLU A 357 -31.86 84.60 17.07
N LYS A 358 -32.57 83.74 16.33
CA LYS A 358 -33.83 84.12 15.65
C LYS A 358 -34.95 84.44 16.65
N TYR A 359 -35.10 83.64 17.70
CA TYR A 359 -36.10 83.89 18.73
C TYR A 359 -35.88 85.25 19.43
N GLN A 360 -34.63 85.61 19.73
CA GLN A 360 -34.30 86.92 20.31
C GLN A 360 -34.60 88.08 19.35
N GLN A 361 -34.41 87.90 18.03
CA GLN A 361 -34.78 88.90 17.03
C GLN A 361 -36.29 89.14 16.98
N GLU A 362 -37.10 88.07 16.96
CA GLU A 362 -38.57 88.18 16.99
C GLU A 362 -39.10 88.80 18.29
N GLU A 363 -38.50 88.48 19.45
CA GLU A 363 -38.85 89.09 20.74
C GLU A 363 -38.54 90.60 20.77
N ALA A 364 -37.39 91.02 20.23
CA ALA A 364 -37.03 92.43 20.15
C ALA A 364 -38.02 93.23 19.27
N GLU A 365 -38.43 92.66 18.13
CA GLU A 365 -39.40 93.30 17.22
C GLU A 365 -40.80 93.43 17.87
N LYS A 366 -41.27 92.40 18.58
CA LYS A 366 -42.55 92.44 19.33
C LYS A 366 -42.56 93.54 20.39
N ARG A 367 -41.47 93.69 21.15
CA ARG A 367 -41.34 94.72 22.19
C ARG A 367 -41.32 96.14 21.60
N ALA A 368 -40.56 96.35 20.51
CA ALA A 368 -40.51 97.62 19.80
C ALA A 368 -41.86 98.04 19.20
N ARG A 369 -42.74 97.09 18.90
CA ARG A 369 -44.12 97.35 18.47
C ARG A 369 -45.02 97.80 19.63
N GLN A 370 -44.99 97.09 20.76
CA GLN A 370 -45.78 97.45 21.95
C GLN A 370 -45.43 98.84 22.50
N GLU A 371 -44.17 99.25 22.46
CA GLU A 371 -43.76 100.60 22.91
C GLU A 371 -44.34 101.73 22.03
N ARG A 372 -44.60 101.48 20.74
CA ARG A 372 -45.27 102.45 19.85
C ARG A 372 -46.75 102.57 20.18
N GLU A 373 -47.43 101.43 20.29
CA GLU A 373 -48.87 101.36 20.60
C GLU A 373 -49.18 102.08 21.94
N GLN A 374 -48.32 101.92 22.97
CA GLN A 374 -48.45 102.63 24.24
C GLN A 374 -48.23 104.16 24.15
N ARG A 375 -47.35 104.65 23.25
CA ARG A 375 -47.14 106.09 23.06
C ARG A 375 -48.35 106.77 22.39
N GLU A 376 -48.97 106.10 21.42
CA GLU A 376 -50.15 106.60 20.73
C GLU A 376 -51.35 106.69 21.70
N GLU A 377 -51.58 105.66 22.52
CA GLU A 377 -52.61 105.68 23.57
C GLU A 377 -52.40 106.80 24.60
N ALA A 378 -51.14 107.03 25.00
CA ALA A 378 -50.80 108.09 25.96
C ALA A 378 -51.05 109.50 25.40
N GLU A 379 -50.85 109.72 24.09
CA GLU A 379 -51.15 111.01 23.47
C GLU A 379 -52.67 111.25 23.35
N GLN A 380 -53.44 110.20 23.02
CA GLN A 380 -54.89 110.27 22.93
C GLN A 380 -55.54 110.63 24.28
N ARG A 381 -55.12 109.94 25.36
CA ARG A 381 -55.52 110.22 26.76
C ARG A 381 -55.05 111.60 27.30
N ARG A 382 -54.23 112.34 26.53
CA ARG A 382 -53.90 113.75 26.81
C ARG A 382 -54.86 114.72 26.12
N ARG A 383 -55.36 114.39 24.93
CA ARG A 383 -56.30 115.23 24.17
C ARG A 383 -57.68 115.27 24.84
N GLU A 384 -58.13 114.15 25.41
CA GLU A 384 -59.44 114.04 26.09
C GLU A 384 -59.55 114.93 27.34
N ARG A 385 -58.52 114.96 28.19
CA ARG A 385 -58.53 115.77 29.43
C ARG A 385 -58.65 117.28 29.17
N VAL A 386 -58.10 117.76 28.05
CA VAL A 386 -58.22 119.18 27.64
C VAL A 386 -59.66 119.52 27.22
N ALA A 387 -60.45 118.54 26.76
CA ALA A 387 -61.85 118.75 26.43
C ALA A 387 -62.74 118.82 27.68
N GLU A 388 -62.49 117.98 28.70
CA GLU A 388 -63.28 117.96 29.94
C GLU A 388 -63.17 119.28 30.74
N GLU A 389 -61.97 119.87 30.79
CA GLU A 389 -61.72 121.15 31.48
C GLU A 389 -62.57 122.30 30.89
N GLY A 390 -62.75 122.32 29.57
CA GLY A 390 -63.64 123.27 28.89
C GLY A 390 -65.12 123.13 29.31
N VAL A 391 -65.62 121.90 29.44
CA VAL A 391 -67.01 121.61 29.81
C VAL A 391 -67.32 122.05 31.25
N LEU A 392 -66.34 121.97 32.16
CA LEU A 392 -66.49 122.45 33.54
C LEU A 392 -66.55 123.98 33.61
N ARG A 393 -65.77 124.68 32.78
CA ARG A 393 -65.76 126.16 32.70
C ARG A 393 -67.14 126.72 32.30
N ASP A 394 -67.81 126.08 31.36
CA ASP A 394 -69.17 126.46 30.90
C ASP A 394 -70.29 126.13 31.89
N LYS A 395 -70.05 125.27 32.89
CA LYS A 395 -70.99 125.07 34.01
C LYS A 395 -70.88 126.20 35.04
N LEU A 396 -69.66 126.67 35.30
CA LEU A 396 -69.40 127.76 36.26
C LEU A 396 -70.10 129.07 35.83
N ILE A 397 -70.02 129.43 34.55
CA ILE A 397 -70.67 130.62 33.98
C ILE A 397 -72.19 130.60 34.17
N ARG A 398 -72.83 129.43 33.96
CA ARG A 398 -74.29 129.29 34.07
C ARG A 398 -74.82 129.48 35.50
N ASN A 399 -74.09 129.00 36.52
CA ASN A 399 -74.47 129.23 37.93
C ASN A 399 -74.40 130.71 38.32
N VAL A 400 -73.35 131.43 37.91
CA VAL A 400 -73.22 132.89 38.18
C VAL A 400 -74.40 133.65 37.57
N HIS A 401 -74.78 133.34 36.33
CA HIS A 401 -75.93 133.96 35.67
C HIS A 401 -77.29 133.67 36.33
N GLN A 402 -77.46 132.56 37.07
CA GLN A 402 -78.67 132.32 37.86
C GLN A 402 -78.70 133.14 39.15
N LEU A 403 -77.58 133.21 39.86
CA LEU A 403 -77.44 133.99 41.09
C LEU A 403 -77.64 135.50 40.83
N GLU A 404 -77.14 136.01 39.70
CA GLU A 404 -77.38 137.39 39.29
C GLU A 404 -78.85 137.71 39.04
N ARG A 405 -79.66 136.79 38.49
CA ARG A 405 -81.09 137.04 38.25
C ARG A 405 -81.84 137.24 39.55
N ARG A 406 -81.67 136.32 40.52
CA ARG A 406 -82.23 136.44 41.87
C ARG A 406 -81.82 137.74 42.55
N ARG A 407 -80.55 138.14 42.44
CA ARG A 407 -80.05 139.42 42.96
C ARG A 407 -80.72 140.63 42.27
N LYS A 408 -80.92 140.57 40.95
CA LYS A 408 -81.54 141.65 40.15
C LYS A 408 -83.07 141.74 40.33
N GLU A 409 -83.74 140.66 40.74
CA GLU A 409 -85.15 140.68 41.14
C GLU A 409 -85.32 141.36 42.51
N VAL A 410 -84.59 140.93 43.54
CA VAL A 410 -84.62 141.58 44.87
C VAL A 410 -84.17 143.04 44.80
N GLN A 411 -83.14 143.36 43.99
CA GLN A 411 -82.77 144.75 43.77
C GLN A 411 -83.82 145.53 42.97
N ARG A 412 -84.72 144.92 42.17
CA ARG A 412 -85.75 145.67 41.43
C ARG A 412 -86.90 146.15 42.33
N GLU A 413 -87.30 145.37 43.33
CA GLU A 413 -88.25 145.88 44.34
C GLU A 413 -87.65 147.04 45.15
N LEU A 414 -86.37 146.97 45.53
CA LEU A 414 -85.73 148.05 46.28
C LEU A 414 -85.31 149.27 45.42
N VAL A 415 -85.02 149.11 44.13
CA VAL A 415 -84.56 150.22 43.25
C VAL A 415 -85.72 151.02 42.65
N LEU A 416 -86.97 150.55 42.76
CA LEU A 416 -88.14 151.43 42.68
C LEU A 416 -88.16 152.50 43.80
N ARG A 417 -87.27 152.39 44.80
CA ARG A 417 -87.12 153.36 45.89
C ARG A 417 -86.00 154.41 45.68
N ASN A 418 -85.02 154.16 44.79
CA ASN A 418 -83.88 155.03 44.42
C ASN A 418 -83.21 154.49 43.12
N ILE A 419 -83.39 155.04 41.90
CA ILE A 419 -82.82 156.28 41.30
C ILE A 419 -81.42 156.11 40.58
N SER A 420 -81.41 156.37 39.25
CA SER A 420 -80.35 156.83 38.27
C SER A 420 -79.01 156.10 37.86
N GLU A 421 -78.69 156.19 36.54
CA GLU A 421 -77.38 156.38 35.80
C GLU A 421 -76.36 155.23 35.37
N SER A 422 -75.35 155.50 34.47
CA SER A 422 -74.56 154.56 33.56
C SER A 422 -73.10 155.02 33.18
N GLY A 423 -72.22 154.53 32.25
CA GLY A 423 -72.13 153.54 31.10
C GLY A 423 -70.77 153.69 30.25
N SER A 424 -70.36 152.81 29.27
CA SER A 424 -69.30 153.03 28.16
C SER A 424 -68.81 151.77 27.32
N SER A 425 -67.77 151.85 26.42
CA SER A 425 -67.30 150.78 25.42
C SER A 425 -65.95 151.04 24.63
N SER A 426 -65.30 150.00 23.99
CA SER A 426 -64.37 149.96 22.76
C SER A 426 -62.85 149.56 22.93
N ARG A 427 -61.89 149.29 21.95
CA ARG A 427 -61.64 148.62 20.59
C ARG A 427 -60.13 148.87 20.13
N ASP A 428 -59.40 148.34 19.09
CA ASP A 428 -59.30 147.11 18.22
C ASP A 428 -58.05 147.15 17.20
N ARG A 429 -57.53 146.00 16.65
CA ARG A 429 -56.72 145.73 15.36
C ARG A 429 -55.16 145.93 15.05
N ARG A 430 -54.52 144.88 14.40
CA ARG A 430 -53.65 144.76 13.12
C ARG A 430 -52.07 145.00 12.90
N ARG A 431 -51.40 144.06 12.12
CA ARG A 431 -50.43 144.16 10.91
C ARG A 431 -48.82 144.07 10.88
N ARG A 432 -48.25 143.35 9.84
CA ARG A 432 -46.96 143.50 8.98
C ARG A 432 -45.59 142.70 9.20
N SER A 433 -44.45 143.00 8.50
CA SER A 433 -43.47 142.03 7.82
C SER A 433 -41.89 141.97 8.17
N PRO A 434 -40.81 141.88 7.29
CA PRO A 434 -39.75 140.78 7.28
C PRO A 434 -38.17 141.07 7.10
N ARG A 435 -37.18 140.12 7.31
CA ARG A 435 -35.81 139.92 6.63
C ARG A 435 -34.69 138.96 7.25
N GLU A 436 -33.79 138.38 6.40
CA GLU A 436 -32.27 138.19 6.41
C GLU A 436 -31.30 137.17 7.19
N HIS A 437 -30.19 136.77 6.46
CA HIS A 437 -28.72 136.47 6.74
C HIS A 437 -28.09 135.32 7.64
N GLY A 438 -26.88 134.79 7.27
CA GLY A 438 -25.88 134.09 8.17
C GLY A 438 -24.80 133.09 7.59
N HIS A 439 -23.53 133.08 8.07
CA HIS A 439 -22.33 132.24 7.67
C HIS A 439 -21.98 131.07 8.69
N GLY A 440 -20.96 130.17 8.62
CA GLY A 440 -19.86 129.79 7.68
C GLY A 440 -18.71 128.90 8.33
N ALA A 441 -17.70 128.42 7.54
CA ALA A 441 -16.40 127.77 7.96
C ALA A 441 -16.44 126.32 8.60
N SER A 442 -15.39 125.51 8.90
CA SER A 442 -13.97 125.20 8.45
C SER A 442 -13.39 124.00 9.30
N GLY A 443 -12.30 123.23 9.04
CA GLY A 443 -11.37 123.03 7.91
C GLY A 443 -10.01 122.27 8.23
N VAL A 444 -9.60 121.28 7.38
CA VAL A 444 -8.24 120.68 7.08
C VAL A 444 -7.36 119.83 8.07
N SER A 445 -6.91 118.64 7.59
CA SER A 445 -5.51 118.11 7.53
C SER A 445 -4.88 117.05 8.50
N SER A 446 -4.31 115.99 7.89
CA SER A 446 -2.91 115.46 8.00
C SER A 446 -2.50 114.18 8.79
N ALA A 447 -1.88 113.26 8.03
CA ALA A 447 -0.64 112.47 8.25
C ALA A 447 -0.41 111.38 9.34
N VAL A 448 -0.26 110.13 8.84
CA VAL A 448 0.81 109.09 8.98
C VAL A 448 1.64 108.93 10.28
N VAL A 449 1.83 107.65 10.69
CA VAL A 449 3.07 106.95 11.20
C VAL A 449 2.74 105.93 12.32
N ALA A 450 3.50 104.83 12.41
CA ALA A 450 3.37 103.72 13.40
C ALA A 450 4.28 103.95 14.65
N PRO A 451 4.50 103.03 15.64
CA PRO A 451 4.97 101.63 15.45
C PRO A 451 4.47 100.60 16.52
N ARG A 452 5.15 99.44 16.59
CA ARG A 452 5.07 98.42 17.68
C ARG A 452 5.48 99.05 19.04
N HIS A 453 5.09 98.55 20.23
CA HIS A 453 5.41 97.21 20.76
C HIS A 453 4.71 96.88 22.12
N HIS A 454 4.42 95.58 22.32
CA HIS A 454 4.49 94.77 23.57
C HIS A 454 3.74 95.11 24.89
N ARG A 455 3.33 93.99 25.53
CA ARG A 455 3.06 93.74 26.98
C ARG A 455 1.80 94.39 27.54
N HIS A 456 1.13 93.80 28.54
CA HIS A 456 1.56 92.67 29.40
C HIS A 456 1.33 91.25 28.85
#